data_AF-A0A925E2T4-F1
#
_entry.id   AF-A0A925E2T4-F1
#
_cell.length_a   1.000
_cell.length_b   1.000
_cell.length_c   1.000
_cell.angle_alpha   90.00
_cell.angle_beta   90.00
_cell.angle_gamma   90.00
#
_symmetry.space_group_name_H-M   'P 1'
#
loop_
_entity.id
_entity.type
_entity.pdbx_description
1 polymer ?
#
loop_
_entity_poly.entity_id
_entity_poly.type
_entity_poly.pdbx_seq_one_letter_code
_entity_poly.pdbx_strand_id
1 'polypeptide(L)'
;MTDQSDVTVKLDDRVRLMSAVLAATTHPDKAQLIKRHGTHSHARNTRKYVEKFTTHPAVQATQAMLDQGAPLEALFTLALLFSWPELQLETLPRWVPAGYNAQLRDFYLVSKLETFWQTEKAGWEKALKESHNVFKAVEFKKFLQPFLGTIEETFTFMPNVSYPADQELGLRFGKEVVCLVPPPMAWGDSPPWPYDEATQVTMSYRAALTIYARILLLSYLRSNAAQLAEISKNDLPLSDHFKAQHPTWEDQFSMLFCMAVVAMYLEAHVNEGEYKAYVLIEKKARGQALLPGTVSVMRRYLQEVGGKYNNLIEFLPFFPKQLRVAQKIVTL
;
A
#
# COMPACT_ATOMS: atom_id res chain seq x y z
N MET A 1 -22.88 0.42 -19.45
CA MET A 1 -21.87 0.56 -18.40
C MET A 1 -20.67 -0.22 -18.88
N THR A 2 -19.51 0.41 -19.00
CA THR A 2 -18.30 -0.31 -19.44
C THR A 2 -17.82 -1.19 -18.30
N ASP A 3 -17.78 -2.51 -18.51
CA ASP A 3 -17.30 -3.56 -17.59
C ASP A 3 -15.78 -3.46 -17.28
N GLN A 4 -15.23 -2.25 -17.23
CA GLN A 4 -13.81 -2.02 -17.07
C GLN A 4 -13.52 -1.73 -15.59
N SER A 5 -12.67 -2.56 -14.98
CA SER A 5 -12.23 -2.35 -13.61
C SER A 5 -11.55 -0.98 -13.43
N ASP A 6 -11.74 -0.38 -12.24
CA ASP A 6 -11.03 0.81 -11.80
C ASP A 6 -9.53 0.60 -11.56
N VAL A 7 -9.04 -0.65 -11.64
CA VAL A 7 -7.66 -1.02 -11.33
C VAL A 7 -6.92 -1.44 -12.60
N THR A 8 -5.84 -0.74 -12.92
CA THR A 8 -4.89 -1.17 -13.95
C THR A 8 -3.86 -2.09 -13.33
N VAL A 9 -3.77 -3.34 -13.79
CA VAL A 9 -2.70 -4.25 -13.39
C VAL A 9 -1.58 -4.20 -14.42
N LYS A 10 -0.36 -3.84 -14.02
CA LYS A 10 0.81 -3.81 -14.92
C LYS A 10 2.12 -4.06 -14.17
N LEU A 11 3.17 -4.36 -14.94
CA LEU A 11 4.55 -4.38 -14.46
C LEU A 11 5.26 -3.09 -14.89
N ASP A 12 6.27 -2.67 -14.11
CA ASP A 12 7.10 -1.50 -14.42
C ASP A 12 8.58 -1.82 -14.18
N ASP A 13 9.41 -1.62 -15.20
CA ASP A 13 10.82 -2.02 -15.16
C ASP A 13 11.66 -1.14 -14.27
N ARG A 14 11.22 0.10 -14.03
CA ARG A 14 11.86 1.00 -13.07
C ARG A 14 11.70 0.46 -11.65
N VAL A 15 10.52 -0.09 -11.35
CA VAL A 15 10.26 -0.79 -10.08
C VAL A 15 11.08 -2.07 -10.01
N ARG A 16 11.10 -2.90 -11.07
CA ARG A 16 11.91 -4.14 -11.09
C ARG A 16 13.40 -3.85 -10.89
N LEU A 17 13.92 -2.75 -11.46
CA LEU A 17 15.30 -2.29 -11.24
C LEU A 17 15.54 -1.91 -9.78
N MET A 18 14.68 -1.07 -9.19
CA MET A 18 14.82 -0.67 -7.79
C MET A 18 14.73 -1.88 -6.84
N SER A 19 13.84 -2.84 -7.12
CA SER A 19 13.77 -4.11 -6.38
C SER A 19 15.08 -4.91 -6.46
N ALA A 20 15.73 -4.96 -7.63
CA ALA A 20 17.00 -5.64 -7.80
C ALA A 20 18.16 -4.94 -7.07
N VAL A 21 18.18 -3.60 -7.08
CA VAL A 21 19.16 -2.81 -6.29
C VAL A 21 18.93 -3.04 -4.80
N LEU A 22 17.67 -2.98 -4.34
CA LEU A 22 17.30 -3.24 -2.95
C LEU A 22 17.71 -4.65 -2.51
N ALA A 23 17.58 -5.65 -3.38
CA ALA A 23 18.02 -7.02 -3.12
C ALA A 23 19.53 -7.17 -2.86
N ALA A 24 20.34 -6.25 -3.37
CA ALA A 24 21.79 -6.21 -3.16
C ALA A 24 22.20 -5.42 -1.90
N THR A 25 21.27 -4.75 -1.22
CA THR A 25 21.52 -4.04 0.04
C THR A 25 21.38 -4.96 1.25
N THR A 26 21.54 -4.42 2.46
CA THR A 26 21.25 -5.12 3.72
C THR A 26 19.75 -5.20 4.05
N HIS A 27 18.88 -4.53 3.27
CA HIS A 27 17.44 -4.49 3.54
C HIS A 27 16.79 -5.89 3.63
N PRO A 28 17.03 -6.84 2.71
CA PRO A 28 16.48 -8.19 2.80
C PRO A 28 16.77 -8.90 4.12
N ASP A 29 17.97 -8.72 4.68
CA ASP A 29 18.34 -9.34 5.96
C ASP A 29 17.66 -8.63 7.14
N LYS A 30 17.64 -7.29 7.13
CA LYS A 30 16.93 -6.51 8.15
C LYS A 30 15.44 -6.88 8.19
N ALA A 31 14.79 -7.05 7.03
CA ALA A 31 13.40 -7.50 6.93
C ALA A 31 13.18 -8.89 7.56
N GLN A 32 14.06 -9.85 7.27
CA GLN A 32 13.99 -11.20 7.84
C GLN A 32 14.26 -11.24 9.36
N LEU A 33 15.07 -10.30 9.88
CA LEU A 33 15.28 -10.14 11.32
C LEU A 33 14.05 -9.57 12.04
N ILE A 34 13.32 -8.65 11.40
CA ILE A 34 12.07 -8.10 11.96
C ILE A 34 10.99 -9.17 11.99
N LYS A 35 10.79 -9.88 10.88
CA LYS A 35 9.79 -10.95 10.77
C LYS A 35 10.24 -11.98 9.74
N ARG A 36 10.57 -13.18 10.21
CA ARG A 36 10.88 -14.30 9.33
C ARG A 36 9.67 -14.68 8.48
N HIS A 37 9.90 -14.84 7.17
CA HIS A 37 8.87 -15.21 6.21
C HIS A 37 9.50 -15.91 5.00
N GLY A 38 8.76 -16.83 4.39
CA GLY A 38 9.13 -17.41 3.10
C GLY A 38 9.09 -16.35 1.99
N THR A 39 10.21 -16.13 1.32
CA THR A 39 10.27 -15.24 0.16
C THR A 39 9.86 -15.99 -1.12
N HIS A 40 9.36 -15.26 -2.12
CA HIS A 40 9.12 -15.85 -3.44
C HIS A 40 10.43 -16.38 -4.08
N SER A 41 10.35 -17.40 -4.94
CA SER A 41 11.52 -17.97 -5.62
C SER A 41 12.28 -16.93 -6.43
N HIS A 42 11.55 -16.08 -7.15
CA HIS A 42 12.13 -14.98 -7.92
C HIS A 42 12.94 -14.00 -7.04
N ALA A 43 12.46 -13.64 -5.85
CA ALA A 43 13.19 -12.77 -4.92
C ALA A 43 14.53 -13.41 -4.51
N ARG A 44 14.53 -14.72 -4.19
CA ARG A 44 15.77 -15.46 -3.87
C ARG A 44 16.74 -15.50 -5.05
N ASN A 45 16.23 -15.78 -6.25
CA ASN A 45 17.02 -15.81 -7.47
C ASN A 45 17.62 -14.43 -7.78
N THR A 46 16.83 -13.36 -7.62
CA THR A 46 17.29 -11.98 -7.77
C THR A 46 18.43 -11.69 -6.80
N ARG A 47 18.25 -11.99 -5.51
CA ARG A 47 19.28 -11.78 -4.48
C ARG A 47 20.58 -12.50 -4.81
N LYS A 48 20.50 -13.78 -5.19
CA LYS A 48 21.65 -14.58 -5.61
C LYS A 48 22.33 -14.00 -6.86
N TYR A 49 21.54 -13.51 -7.81
CA TYR A 49 22.06 -12.94 -9.05
C TYR A 49 22.84 -11.66 -8.80
N VAL A 50 22.34 -10.80 -7.91
CA VAL A 50 22.92 -9.48 -7.65
C VAL A 50 23.98 -9.45 -6.54
N GLU A 51 24.22 -10.57 -5.84
CA GLU A 51 25.15 -10.67 -4.71
C GLU A 51 26.57 -10.15 -5.02
N LYS A 52 27.06 -10.41 -6.23
CA LYS A 52 28.38 -9.95 -6.70
C LYS A 52 28.47 -8.43 -6.95
N PHE A 53 27.35 -7.71 -6.92
CA PHE A 53 27.26 -6.26 -7.15
C PHE A 53 27.03 -5.46 -5.86
N THR A 54 27.19 -6.07 -4.69
CA THR A 54 27.04 -5.39 -3.38
C THR A 54 27.93 -4.15 -3.22
N THR A 55 29.09 -4.12 -3.90
CA THR A 55 30.01 -2.98 -3.90
C THR A 55 29.75 -1.97 -5.04
N HIS A 56 28.71 -2.17 -5.85
CA HIS A 56 28.40 -1.28 -6.97
C HIS A 56 27.97 0.11 -6.45
N PRO A 57 28.38 1.23 -7.07
CA PRO A 57 28.05 2.58 -6.61
C PRO A 57 26.54 2.80 -6.36
N ALA A 58 25.68 2.31 -7.25
CA ALA A 58 24.23 2.37 -7.06
C ALA A 58 23.76 1.70 -5.76
N VAL A 59 24.27 0.49 -5.47
CA VAL A 59 23.89 -0.28 -4.27
C VAL A 59 24.39 0.42 -3.01
N GLN A 60 25.63 0.93 -3.03
CA GLN A 60 26.18 1.69 -1.91
C GLN A 60 25.42 2.98 -1.65
N ALA A 61 25.05 3.71 -2.71
CA ALA A 61 24.23 4.92 -2.59
C ALA A 61 22.83 4.61 -2.04
N THR A 62 22.18 3.55 -2.51
CA THR A 62 20.88 3.10 -1.96
C THR A 62 21.01 2.70 -0.50
N GLN A 63 22.06 1.94 -0.13
CA GLN A 63 22.34 1.56 1.25
C GLN A 63 22.53 2.79 2.14
N ALA A 64 23.29 3.78 1.69
CA ALA A 64 23.50 5.03 2.43
C ALA A 64 22.19 5.80 2.64
N MET A 65 21.31 5.85 1.63
CA MET A 65 19.99 6.47 1.77
C MET A 65 19.11 5.71 2.77
N LEU A 66 19.13 4.37 2.74
CA LEU A 66 18.41 3.54 3.73
C LEU A 66 18.92 3.77 5.15
N ASP A 67 20.24 3.86 5.34
CA ASP A 67 20.84 4.11 6.65
C ASP A 67 20.57 5.53 7.17
N GLN A 68 20.30 6.49 6.28
CA GLN A 68 19.81 7.83 6.61
C GLN A 68 18.29 7.86 6.87
N GLY A 69 17.60 6.73 6.78
CA GLY A 69 16.17 6.63 7.04
C GLY A 69 15.28 7.04 5.86
N ALA A 70 15.80 7.06 4.61
CA ALA A 70 14.96 7.27 3.44
C ALA A 70 13.90 6.14 3.36
N PRO A 71 12.60 6.47 3.29
CA PRO A 71 11.55 5.47 3.21
C PRO A 71 11.58 4.77 1.84
N LEU A 72 11.16 3.50 1.79
CA LEU A 72 11.11 2.77 0.52
C LEU A 72 10.17 3.45 -0.47
N GLU A 73 9.06 4.01 -0.01
CA GLU A 73 8.12 4.77 -0.83
C GLU A 73 8.82 5.92 -1.56
N ALA A 74 9.79 6.60 -0.93
CA ALA A 74 10.56 7.65 -1.60
C ALA A 74 11.49 7.08 -2.67
N LEU A 75 12.16 5.95 -2.40
CA LEU A 75 13.06 5.29 -3.35
C LEU A 75 12.30 4.76 -4.58
N PHE A 76 11.17 4.10 -4.36
CA PHE A 76 10.34 3.57 -5.45
C PHE A 76 9.58 4.67 -6.19
N THR A 77 9.15 5.74 -5.51
CA THR A 77 8.59 6.92 -6.20
C THR A 77 9.66 7.58 -7.07
N LEU A 78 10.88 7.73 -6.58
CA LEU A 78 12.02 8.23 -7.37
C LEU A 78 12.24 7.36 -8.62
N ALA A 79 12.18 6.04 -8.49
CA ALA A 79 12.30 5.14 -9.62
C ALA A 79 11.25 5.43 -10.70
N LEU A 80 9.99 5.67 -10.31
CA LEU A 80 8.89 6.02 -11.22
C LEU A 80 9.03 7.41 -11.87
N LEU A 81 9.81 8.33 -11.28
CA LEU A 81 10.09 9.63 -11.88
C LEU A 81 11.04 9.52 -13.10
N PHE A 82 11.88 8.49 -13.14
CA PHE A 82 12.84 8.33 -14.22
C PHE A 82 12.18 7.96 -15.55
N SER A 83 12.76 8.45 -16.65
CA SER A 83 12.51 7.90 -17.98
C SER A 83 13.03 6.47 -18.09
N TRP A 84 12.47 5.70 -19.01
CA TRP A 84 12.93 4.34 -19.29
C TRP A 84 13.28 4.20 -20.78
N PRO A 85 14.39 3.53 -21.15
CA PRO A 85 15.38 2.87 -20.27
C PRO A 85 16.52 3.79 -19.80
N GLU A 86 16.54 5.05 -20.20
CA GLU A 86 17.73 5.91 -19.99
C GLU A 86 17.88 6.49 -18.59
N LEU A 87 16.89 6.30 -17.73
CA LEU A 87 16.89 6.77 -16.34
C LEU A 87 17.23 8.25 -16.20
N GLN A 88 16.69 9.07 -17.10
CA GLN A 88 16.86 10.52 -17.04
C GLN A 88 15.76 11.14 -16.19
N LEU A 89 16.12 12.18 -15.44
CA LEU A 89 15.21 13.05 -14.71
C LEU A 89 15.77 14.46 -14.77
N GLU A 90 14.93 15.43 -15.13
CA GLU A 90 15.36 16.83 -15.32
C GLU A 90 16.00 17.41 -14.05
N THR A 91 15.47 17.08 -12.89
CA THR A 91 16.00 17.54 -11.60
C THR A 91 15.84 16.44 -10.56
N LEU A 92 16.97 15.99 -10.02
CA LEU A 92 16.99 15.05 -8.89
C LEU A 92 16.51 15.75 -7.61
N PRO A 93 15.70 15.08 -6.77
CA PRO A 93 15.37 15.58 -5.44
C PRO A 93 16.64 15.83 -4.61
N ARG A 94 16.62 16.86 -3.75
CA ARG A 94 17.80 17.28 -2.96
C ARG A 94 18.40 16.20 -2.05
N TRP A 95 17.58 15.23 -1.63
CA TRP A 95 18.00 14.13 -0.78
C TRP A 95 18.69 13.00 -1.55
N VAL A 96 18.66 13.03 -2.89
CA VAL A 96 19.27 12.02 -3.75
C VAL A 96 20.70 12.44 -4.11
N PRO A 97 21.70 11.56 -3.97
CA PRO A 97 23.08 11.85 -4.36
C PRO A 97 23.21 12.24 -5.84
N ALA A 98 24.12 13.16 -6.14
CA ALA A 98 24.41 13.57 -7.51
C ALA A 98 24.88 12.36 -8.35
N GLY A 99 24.35 12.23 -9.57
CA GLY A 99 24.68 11.14 -10.48
C GLY A 99 24.08 9.78 -10.13
N TYR A 100 23.22 9.68 -9.11
CA TYR A 100 22.57 8.42 -8.73
C TYR A 100 21.82 7.76 -9.89
N ASN A 101 21.20 8.55 -10.76
CA ASN A 101 20.50 8.05 -11.94
C ASN A 101 21.45 7.38 -12.95
N ALA A 102 22.65 7.94 -13.15
CA ALA A 102 23.68 7.34 -13.99
C ALA A 102 24.22 6.05 -13.35
N GLN A 103 24.36 6.01 -12.02
CA GLN A 103 24.76 4.80 -11.30
C GLN A 103 23.70 3.70 -11.42
N LEU A 104 22.41 4.03 -11.32
CA LEU A 104 21.32 3.06 -11.54
C LEU A 104 21.34 2.48 -12.96
N ARG A 105 21.60 3.33 -13.96
CA ARG A 105 21.69 2.89 -15.36
C ARG A 105 22.89 1.98 -15.57
N ASP A 106 24.04 2.36 -15.01
CA ASP A 106 25.25 1.54 -15.04
C ASP A 106 25.01 0.17 -14.37
N PHE A 107 24.35 0.15 -13.21
CA PHE A 107 23.96 -1.09 -12.54
C PHE A 107 23.10 -1.97 -13.46
N TYR A 108 22.05 -1.40 -14.08
CA TYR A 108 21.17 -2.13 -15.01
C TYR A 108 21.95 -2.78 -16.16
N LEU A 109 22.89 -2.06 -16.76
CA LEU A 109 23.68 -2.52 -17.90
C LEU A 109 24.74 -3.55 -17.49
N VAL A 110 25.57 -3.25 -16.49
CA VAL A 110 26.69 -4.10 -16.04
C VAL A 110 26.17 -5.41 -15.45
N SER A 111 25.07 -5.35 -14.72
CA SER A 111 24.43 -6.55 -14.19
C SER A 111 23.67 -7.36 -15.23
N LYS A 112 23.42 -6.83 -16.45
CA LYS A 112 22.64 -7.48 -17.49
C LYS A 112 21.24 -7.90 -17.01
N LEU A 113 20.60 -7.03 -16.23
CA LEU A 113 19.30 -7.32 -15.60
C LEU A 113 18.23 -7.70 -16.61
N GLU A 114 18.22 -7.09 -17.79
CA GLU A 114 17.27 -7.44 -18.84
C GLU A 114 17.34 -8.93 -19.21
N THR A 115 18.56 -9.44 -19.45
CA THR A 115 18.77 -10.85 -19.76
C THR A 115 18.32 -11.74 -18.61
N PHE A 116 18.64 -11.36 -17.38
CA PHE A 116 18.17 -12.08 -16.20
C PHE A 116 16.64 -12.11 -16.10
N TRP A 117 15.96 -10.98 -16.32
CA TRP A 117 14.51 -10.91 -16.29
C TRP A 117 13.86 -11.78 -17.37
N GLN A 118 14.49 -11.98 -18.53
CA GLN A 118 14.00 -12.93 -19.53
C GLN A 118 14.08 -14.38 -19.01
N THR A 119 15.13 -14.74 -18.26
CA THR A 119 15.23 -16.09 -17.64
C THR A 119 14.21 -16.32 -16.53
N GLU A 120 13.77 -15.25 -15.85
CA GLU A 120 12.82 -15.28 -14.73
C GLU A 120 11.40 -14.84 -15.13
N LYS A 121 11.14 -14.69 -16.43
CA LYS A 121 9.91 -14.10 -16.98
C LYS A 121 8.63 -14.79 -16.49
N ALA A 122 8.68 -16.13 -16.39
CA ALA A 122 7.54 -16.95 -16.00
C ALA A 122 6.96 -16.57 -14.62
N GLY A 123 7.80 -16.20 -13.65
CA GLY A 123 7.34 -15.80 -12.32
C GLY A 123 6.55 -14.48 -12.34
N TRP A 124 7.04 -13.51 -13.11
CA TRP A 124 6.38 -12.22 -13.29
C TRP A 124 5.10 -12.32 -14.11
N GLU A 125 5.11 -13.07 -15.21
CA GLU A 125 3.91 -13.28 -16.04
C GLU A 125 2.81 -14.02 -15.29
N LYS A 126 3.19 -15.01 -14.47
CA LYS A 126 2.25 -15.72 -13.59
C LYS A 126 1.62 -14.74 -12.60
N ALA A 127 2.43 -13.99 -11.85
CA ALA A 127 1.92 -13.01 -10.88
C ALA A 127 1.04 -11.93 -11.52
N LEU A 128 1.40 -11.47 -12.73
CA LEU A 128 0.61 -10.52 -13.51
C LEU A 128 -0.77 -11.12 -13.88
N LYS A 129 -0.78 -12.36 -14.39
CA LYS A 129 -2.01 -13.07 -14.75
C LYS A 129 -2.92 -13.27 -13.53
N GLU A 130 -2.37 -13.76 -12.42
CA GLU A 130 -3.13 -13.97 -11.18
C GLU A 130 -3.72 -12.65 -10.68
N SER A 131 -2.95 -11.56 -10.70
CA SER A 131 -3.43 -10.23 -10.31
C SER A 131 -4.53 -9.72 -11.23
N HIS A 132 -4.44 -9.94 -12.54
CA HIS A 132 -5.55 -9.62 -13.46
C HIS A 132 -6.83 -10.39 -13.12
N ASN A 133 -6.73 -11.65 -12.70
CA ASN A 133 -7.89 -12.43 -12.27
C ASN A 133 -8.54 -11.81 -11.02
N VAL A 134 -7.72 -11.43 -10.03
CA VAL A 134 -8.18 -10.76 -8.80
C VAL A 134 -8.93 -9.46 -9.13
N PHE A 135 -8.36 -8.59 -9.97
CA PHE A 135 -8.88 -7.24 -10.15
C PHE A 135 -9.91 -7.08 -11.28
N LYS A 136 -10.30 -8.15 -11.98
CA LYS A 136 -11.14 -8.09 -13.20
C LYS A 136 -12.44 -7.27 -13.06
N ALA A 137 -13.08 -7.27 -11.89
CA ALA A 137 -14.37 -6.63 -11.66
C ALA A 137 -14.36 -5.65 -10.47
N VAL A 138 -13.21 -5.08 -10.13
CA VAL A 138 -13.08 -4.18 -8.97
C VAL A 138 -13.56 -2.77 -9.29
N GLU A 139 -14.39 -2.22 -8.40
CA GLU A 139 -15.00 -0.88 -8.48
C GLU A 139 -14.59 0.02 -7.27
N PHE A 140 -13.29 0.13 -6.96
CA PHE A 140 -12.83 0.91 -5.81
C PHE A 140 -13.21 2.39 -5.87
N LYS A 141 -13.17 3.00 -7.06
CA LYS A 141 -13.41 4.43 -7.22
C LYS A 141 -14.86 4.77 -6.89
N LYS A 142 -15.79 4.00 -7.47
CA LYS A 142 -17.23 4.13 -7.21
C LYS A 142 -17.56 3.89 -5.74
N PHE A 143 -16.89 2.92 -5.10
CA PHE A 143 -17.07 2.64 -3.69
C PHE A 143 -16.57 3.77 -2.77
N LEU A 144 -15.44 4.41 -3.10
CA LEU A 144 -14.82 5.46 -2.27
C LEU A 144 -15.44 6.85 -2.50
N GLN A 145 -16.06 7.09 -3.66
CA GLN A 145 -16.63 8.38 -4.04
C GLN A 145 -17.61 8.98 -3.02
N PRO A 146 -18.52 8.21 -2.36
CA PRO A 146 -19.39 8.75 -1.31
C PRO A 146 -18.64 9.32 -0.09
N PHE A 147 -17.40 8.89 0.14
CA PHE A 147 -16.57 9.39 1.23
C PHE A 147 -15.71 10.58 0.82
N LEU A 148 -15.07 10.48 -0.35
CA LEU A 148 -13.98 11.38 -0.73
C LEU A 148 -14.36 12.36 -1.85
N GLY A 149 -15.59 12.27 -2.36
CA GLY A 149 -16.06 13.07 -3.49
C GLY A 149 -15.48 12.59 -4.83
N THR A 150 -15.35 13.51 -5.77
CA THR A 150 -14.77 13.21 -7.09
C THR A 150 -13.32 12.76 -6.95
N ILE A 151 -13.03 11.55 -7.43
CA ILE A 151 -11.68 10.99 -7.49
C ILE A 151 -11.17 11.17 -8.92
N GLU A 152 -10.07 11.89 -9.10
CA GLU A 152 -9.45 12.08 -10.43
C GLU A 152 -8.31 11.11 -10.68
N GLU A 153 -7.76 10.55 -9.60
CA GLU A 153 -6.62 9.67 -9.64
C GLU A 153 -6.94 8.37 -10.37
N THR A 154 -5.96 7.87 -11.12
CA THR A 154 -5.95 6.50 -11.63
C THR A 154 -5.27 5.60 -10.62
N PHE A 155 -5.65 4.32 -10.61
CA PHE A 155 -5.06 3.34 -9.70
C PHE A 155 -4.41 2.20 -10.46
N THR A 156 -3.13 1.97 -10.15
CA THR A 156 -2.33 0.88 -10.68
C THR A 156 -1.96 -0.08 -9.56
N PHE A 157 -2.23 -1.35 -9.78
CA PHE A 157 -1.69 -2.44 -8.99
C PHE A 157 -0.52 -3.08 -9.74
N MET A 158 0.62 -3.22 -9.07
CA MET A 158 1.75 -3.98 -9.56
C MET A 158 2.05 -5.12 -8.58
N PRO A 159 1.87 -6.39 -9.00
CA PRO A 159 2.34 -7.49 -8.18
C PRO A 159 3.85 -7.41 -8.03
N ASN A 160 4.37 -7.63 -6.84
CA ASN A 160 5.80 -7.59 -6.55
C ASN A 160 6.31 -8.95 -6.05
N VAL A 161 6.81 -9.78 -6.96
CA VAL A 161 7.43 -11.08 -6.60
C VAL A 161 8.92 -10.95 -6.21
N SER A 162 9.42 -9.72 -6.08
CA SER A 162 10.78 -9.38 -5.67
C SER A 162 10.76 -8.57 -4.36
N TYR A 163 11.76 -7.72 -4.13
CA TYR A 163 11.86 -6.89 -2.92
C TYR A 163 11.15 -5.52 -3.08
N PRO A 164 10.59 -4.95 -2.00
CA PRO A 164 10.43 -5.54 -0.68
C PRO A 164 9.42 -6.70 -0.71
N ALA A 165 9.72 -7.76 0.04
CA ALA A 165 8.93 -9.00 0.06
C ALA A 165 7.99 -9.09 1.28
N ASP A 166 8.12 -8.15 2.22
CA ASP A 166 7.52 -8.17 3.55
C ASP A 166 6.54 -7.02 3.80
N GLN A 167 6.48 -6.05 2.89
CA GLN A 167 5.61 -4.89 3.01
C GLN A 167 5.05 -4.44 1.66
N GLU A 168 3.86 -3.88 1.73
CA GLU A 168 3.15 -3.24 0.62
C GLU A 168 3.61 -1.78 0.52
N LEU A 169 3.75 -1.24 -0.70
CA LEU A 169 4.12 0.16 -0.91
C LEU A 169 3.04 0.91 -1.66
N GLY A 170 2.64 2.07 -1.12
CA GLY A 170 1.75 3.02 -1.77
C GLY A 170 2.51 4.22 -2.29
N LEU A 171 2.49 4.43 -3.60
CA LEU A 171 3.25 5.47 -4.29
C LEU A 171 2.29 6.43 -4.99
N ARG A 172 2.62 7.73 -4.99
CA ARG A 172 1.90 8.73 -5.78
C ARG A 172 2.84 9.33 -6.83
N PHE A 173 2.46 9.20 -8.09
CA PHE A 173 3.19 9.70 -9.25
C PHE A 173 2.24 10.51 -10.14
N GLY A 174 2.29 11.84 -10.02
CA GLY A 174 1.33 12.72 -10.70
C GLY A 174 -0.12 12.43 -10.23
N LYS A 175 -1.00 12.11 -11.19
CA LYS A 175 -2.39 11.67 -10.93
C LYS A 175 -2.53 10.15 -10.79
N GLU A 176 -1.44 9.38 -10.87
CA GLU A 176 -1.47 7.93 -10.70
C GLU A 176 -1.11 7.56 -9.25
N VAL A 177 -1.90 6.68 -8.66
CA VAL A 177 -1.56 5.97 -7.43
C VAL A 177 -1.12 4.56 -7.81
N VAL A 178 0.12 4.21 -7.43
CA VAL A 178 0.70 2.90 -7.71
C VAL A 178 0.83 2.12 -6.40
N CYS A 179 0.31 0.90 -6.39
CA CYS A 179 0.37 -0.02 -5.28
C CYS A 179 1.29 -1.18 -5.64
N LEU A 180 2.40 -1.34 -4.91
CA LEU A 180 3.30 -2.48 -5.04
C LEU A 180 3.00 -3.47 -3.91
N VAL A 181 2.53 -4.66 -4.26
CA VAL A 181 2.07 -5.62 -3.24
C VAL A 181 2.83 -6.92 -3.40
N PRO A 182 3.52 -7.42 -2.36
CA PRO A 182 4.08 -8.75 -2.39
C PRO A 182 2.97 -9.83 -2.36
N PRO A 183 3.24 -11.04 -2.86
CA PRO A 183 2.26 -12.13 -2.81
C PRO A 183 1.92 -12.47 -1.34
N PRO A 184 0.71 -12.94 -1.04
CA PRO A 184 0.29 -13.23 0.33
C PRO A 184 1.25 -14.19 1.03
N MET A 185 1.74 -13.80 2.20
CA MET A 185 2.66 -14.62 2.98
C MET A 185 2.00 -15.96 3.37
N ALA A 186 2.72 -17.06 3.13
CA ALA A 186 2.32 -18.37 3.61
C ALA A 186 2.81 -18.63 5.05
N TRP A 187 2.35 -19.71 5.65
CA TRP A 187 2.74 -20.08 7.01
C TRP A 187 4.16 -20.68 7.04
N GLY A 188 4.93 -20.24 8.04
CA GLY A 188 6.31 -20.67 8.24
C GLY A 188 7.23 -20.27 7.08
N ASP A 189 8.07 -21.21 6.65
CA ASP A 189 9.06 -21.03 5.58
C ASP A 189 8.51 -21.38 4.19
N SER A 190 7.20 -21.63 4.08
CA SER A 190 6.55 -21.96 2.82
C SER A 190 6.65 -20.78 1.84
N PRO A 191 6.81 -21.04 0.52
CA PRO A 191 6.69 -19.99 -0.48
C PRO A 191 5.36 -19.26 -0.35
N PRO A 192 5.30 -17.95 -0.67
CA PRO A 192 4.07 -17.19 -0.59
C PRO A 192 3.00 -17.76 -1.52
N TRP A 193 1.74 -17.54 -1.17
CA TRP A 193 0.59 -17.99 -1.94
C TRP A 193 0.50 -17.24 -3.28
N PRO A 194 -0.06 -17.87 -4.33
CA PRO A 194 -0.53 -17.17 -5.53
C PRO A 194 -1.47 -16.01 -5.19
N TYR A 195 -1.51 -14.97 -6.03
CA TYR A 195 -2.41 -13.82 -5.79
C TYR A 195 -3.89 -14.18 -5.90
N ASP A 196 -4.22 -15.16 -6.77
CA ASP A 196 -5.58 -15.64 -7.02
C ASP A 196 -5.90 -16.96 -6.29
N GLU A 197 -5.09 -17.33 -5.29
CA GLU A 197 -5.41 -18.43 -4.38
C GLU A 197 -6.76 -18.15 -3.69
N ALA A 198 -7.72 -19.05 -3.86
CA ALA A 198 -9.11 -18.83 -3.46
C ALA A 198 -9.26 -18.47 -1.98
N THR A 199 -8.40 -19.03 -1.13
CA THR A 199 -8.41 -18.78 0.33
C THR A 199 -7.66 -17.50 0.74
N GLN A 200 -6.92 -16.86 -0.17
CA GLN A 200 -6.09 -15.69 0.08
C GLN A 200 -6.40 -14.50 -0.84
N VAL A 201 -7.33 -14.65 -1.79
CA VAL A 201 -7.70 -13.65 -2.79
C VAL A 201 -8.04 -12.29 -2.16
N THR A 202 -8.62 -12.30 -0.95
CA THR A 202 -8.98 -11.06 -0.24
C THR A 202 -7.80 -10.27 0.30
N MET A 203 -6.61 -10.88 0.44
CA MET A 203 -5.39 -10.16 0.86
C MET A 203 -5.00 -9.10 -0.17
N SER A 204 -5.06 -9.43 -1.45
CA SER A 204 -4.78 -8.50 -2.55
C SER A 204 -5.78 -7.33 -2.58
N TYR A 205 -7.07 -7.60 -2.38
CA TYR A 205 -8.09 -6.53 -2.27
C TYR A 205 -7.83 -5.62 -1.08
N ARG A 206 -7.53 -6.21 0.09
CA ARG A 206 -7.28 -5.47 1.33
C ARG A 206 -6.07 -4.55 1.19
N ALA A 207 -4.95 -5.04 0.69
CA ALA A 207 -3.74 -4.26 0.47
C ALA A 207 -4.01 -3.10 -0.51
N ALA A 208 -4.57 -3.42 -1.67
CA ALA A 208 -4.85 -2.44 -2.71
C ALA A 208 -5.83 -1.35 -2.26
N LEU A 209 -6.95 -1.72 -1.64
CA LEU A 209 -7.93 -0.76 -1.15
C LEU A 209 -7.39 0.08 0.00
N THR A 210 -6.63 -0.52 0.94
CA THR A 210 -6.02 0.21 2.05
C THR A 210 -5.09 1.30 1.53
N ILE A 211 -4.19 0.95 0.61
CA ILE A 211 -3.24 1.91 0.04
C ILE A 211 -3.96 3.00 -0.75
N TYR A 212 -4.89 2.62 -1.62
CA TYR A 212 -5.61 3.59 -2.44
C TYR A 212 -6.45 4.54 -1.60
N ALA A 213 -7.24 4.01 -0.67
CA ALA A 213 -8.06 4.79 0.23
C ALA A 213 -7.23 5.72 1.12
N ARG A 214 -6.08 5.25 1.63
CA ARG A 214 -5.18 6.07 2.45
C ARG A 214 -4.62 7.25 1.67
N ILE A 215 -4.10 7.02 0.46
CA ILE A 215 -3.52 8.10 -0.36
C ILE A 215 -4.57 9.14 -0.74
N LEU A 216 -5.76 8.70 -1.13
CA LEU A 216 -6.88 9.59 -1.44
C LEU A 216 -7.34 10.37 -0.21
N LEU A 217 -7.49 9.70 0.94
CA LEU A 217 -7.89 10.34 2.19
C LEU A 217 -6.88 11.39 2.65
N LEU A 218 -5.59 11.09 2.64
CA LEU A 218 -4.56 12.06 3.04
C LEU A 218 -4.58 13.29 2.11
N SER A 219 -4.81 13.08 0.82
CA SER A 219 -5.01 14.19 -0.13
C SER A 219 -6.24 15.02 0.24
N TYR A 220 -7.36 14.37 0.53
CA TYR A 220 -8.61 15.01 0.93
C TYR A 220 -8.45 15.83 2.23
N LEU A 221 -7.78 15.26 3.24
CA LEU A 221 -7.54 15.91 4.52
C LEU A 221 -6.62 17.13 4.38
N ARG A 222 -5.56 17.04 3.58
CA ARG A 222 -4.67 18.18 3.29
C ARG A 222 -5.39 19.32 2.58
N SER A 223 -6.27 19.01 1.62
CA SER A 223 -7.10 20.03 0.95
C SER A 223 -8.09 20.72 1.90
N ASN A 224 -8.33 20.15 3.09
CA ASN A 224 -9.21 20.68 4.13
C ASN A 224 -8.43 20.98 5.45
N ALA A 225 -7.14 21.32 5.35
CA ALA A 225 -6.24 21.44 6.50
C ALA A 225 -6.73 22.45 7.55
N ALA A 226 -7.37 23.55 7.15
CA ALA A 226 -7.88 24.57 8.07
C ALA A 226 -9.02 24.02 8.95
N GLN A 227 -9.99 23.32 8.36
CA GLN A 227 -11.06 22.67 9.10
C GLN A 227 -10.52 21.54 9.96
N LEU A 228 -9.58 20.75 9.44
CA LEU A 228 -8.95 19.66 10.17
C LEU A 228 -8.22 20.15 11.42
N ALA A 229 -7.54 21.29 11.35
CA ALA A 229 -6.86 21.89 12.51
C ALA A 229 -7.86 22.16 13.66
N GLU A 230 -9.04 22.69 13.36
CA GLU A 230 -10.10 22.90 14.36
C GLU A 230 -10.68 21.58 14.90
N ILE A 231 -10.92 20.61 14.01
CA ILE A 231 -11.41 19.26 14.38
C ILE A 231 -10.43 18.56 15.33
N SER A 232 -9.14 18.67 15.04
CA SER A 232 -8.07 17.96 15.76
C SER A 232 -7.90 18.40 17.21
N LYS A 233 -8.50 19.52 17.63
CA LYS A 233 -8.58 19.94 19.03
C LYS A 233 -9.41 18.97 19.89
N ASN A 234 -10.26 18.16 19.25
CA ASN A 234 -11.05 17.13 19.91
C ASN A 234 -10.44 15.75 19.68
N ASP A 235 -9.86 15.20 20.74
CA ASP A 235 -9.25 13.88 20.75
C ASP A 235 -10.22 12.76 20.34
N LEU A 236 -9.70 11.83 19.53
CA LEU A 236 -10.35 10.56 19.24
C LEU A 236 -10.36 9.66 20.50
N PRO A 237 -11.45 8.89 20.74
CA PRO A 237 -11.58 8.00 21.90
C PRO A 237 -10.79 6.69 21.68
N LEU A 238 -9.46 6.79 21.69
CA LEU A 238 -8.52 5.71 21.40
C LEU A 238 -7.69 5.37 22.63
N SER A 239 -7.17 4.14 22.68
CA SER A 239 -6.24 3.72 23.73
C SER A 239 -4.88 4.41 23.57
N ASP A 240 -4.15 4.56 24.68
CA ASP A 240 -2.80 5.15 24.66
C ASP A 240 -1.84 4.37 23.76
N HIS A 241 -1.98 3.04 23.71
CA HIS A 241 -1.21 2.19 22.81
C HIS A 241 -1.45 2.55 21.33
N PHE A 242 -2.70 2.77 20.93
CA PHE A 242 -3.03 3.16 19.56
C PHE A 242 -2.52 4.56 19.25
N LYS A 243 -2.65 5.51 20.20
CA LYS A 243 -2.10 6.87 20.05
C LYS A 243 -0.57 6.87 19.93
N ALA A 244 0.12 5.95 20.60
CA ALA A 244 1.57 5.81 20.48
C ALA A 244 2.01 5.30 19.10
N GLN A 245 1.22 4.40 18.49
CA GLN A 245 1.47 3.89 17.13
C GLN A 245 1.07 4.89 16.04
N HIS A 246 0.07 5.72 16.33
CA HIS A 246 -0.48 6.73 15.42
C HIS A 246 -0.47 8.10 16.13
N PRO A 247 0.66 8.83 16.12
CA PRO A 247 0.85 10.00 16.98
C PRO A 247 -0.02 11.21 16.63
N THR A 248 -0.50 11.31 15.40
CA THR A 248 -1.29 12.47 14.94
C THR A 248 -2.76 12.10 14.76
N TRP A 249 -3.65 13.08 14.91
CA TRP A 249 -5.08 12.90 14.68
C TRP A 249 -5.36 12.39 13.25
N GLU A 250 -4.64 12.95 12.26
CA GLU A 250 -4.73 12.56 10.85
C GLU A 250 -4.38 11.08 10.65
N ASP A 251 -3.29 10.60 11.25
CA ASP A 251 -2.87 9.21 11.12
C ASP A 251 -3.84 8.26 11.85
N GLN A 252 -4.30 8.66 13.03
CA GLN A 252 -5.29 7.90 13.80
C GLN A 252 -6.59 7.72 13.02
N PHE A 253 -7.15 8.81 12.50
CA PHE A 253 -8.38 8.75 11.71
C PHE A 253 -8.17 7.98 10.42
N SER A 254 -7.04 8.18 9.73
CA SER A 254 -6.72 7.48 8.49
C SER A 254 -6.67 5.96 8.68
N MET A 255 -6.05 5.49 9.76
CA MET A 255 -5.99 4.07 10.08
C MET A 255 -7.40 3.49 10.33
N LEU A 256 -8.22 4.18 11.14
CA LEU A 256 -9.61 3.76 11.38
C LEU A 256 -10.45 3.73 10.10
N PHE A 257 -10.35 4.78 9.29
CA PHE A 257 -11.05 4.88 8.02
C PHE A 257 -10.69 3.73 7.09
N CYS A 258 -9.38 3.48 6.88
CA CYS A 258 -8.91 2.42 5.99
C CYS A 258 -9.42 1.04 6.39
N MET A 259 -9.37 0.70 7.69
CA MET A 259 -9.92 -0.58 8.16
C MET A 259 -11.44 -0.67 7.94
N ALA A 260 -12.18 0.41 8.20
CA ALA A 260 -13.62 0.42 8.04
C ALA A 260 -14.05 0.29 6.57
N VAL A 261 -13.41 1.02 5.66
CA VAL A 261 -13.72 0.94 4.22
C VAL A 261 -13.37 -0.43 3.65
N VAL A 262 -12.29 -1.07 4.11
CA VAL A 262 -11.97 -2.45 3.74
C VAL A 262 -13.06 -3.41 4.22
N ALA A 263 -13.47 -3.33 5.49
CA ALA A 263 -14.53 -4.16 6.03
C ALA A 263 -15.84 -4.00 5.24
N MET A 264 -16.25 -2.76 4.99
CA MET A 264 -17.46 -2.43 4.23
C MET A 264 -17.37 -2.89 2.76
N TYR A 265 -16.19 -2.81 2.14
CA TYR A 265 -16.01 -3.28 0.77
C TYR A 265 -16.14 -4.80 0.67
N LEU A 266 -15.53 -5.55 1.60
CA LEU A 266 -15.62 -7.01 1.64
C LEU A 266 -17.07 -7.48 1.79
N GLU A 267 -17.85 -6.81 2.64
CA GLU A 267 -19.28 -7.11 2.79
C GLU A 267 -20.07 -6.87 1.50
N ALA A 268 -19.86 -5.72 0.85
CA ALA A 268 -20.64 -5.28 -0.30
C ALA A 268 -20.26 -5.98 -1.61
N HIS A 269 -18.98 -6.33 -1.81
CA HIS A 269 -18.45 -6.80 -3.09
C HIS A 269 -17.88 -8.22 -3.06
N VAL A 270 -17.70 -8.83 -1.87
CA VAL A 270 -17.21 -10.21 -1.75
C VAL A 270 -18.28 -11.10 -1.11
N ASN A 271 -18.48 -10.98 0.21
CA ASN A 271 -19.61 -11.54 0.95
C ASN A 271 -19.53 -11.15 2.45
N GLU A 272 -20.62 -11.39 3.18
CA GLU A 272 -20.70 -11.14 4.63
C GLU A 272 -19.70 -11.97 5.45
N GLY A 273 -19.34 -13.17 4.97
CA GLY A 273 -18.37 -14.06 5.63
C GLY A 273 -16.98 -13.45 5.69
N GLU A 274 -16.50 -12.87 4.58
CA GLU A 274 -15.21 -12.18 4.51
C GLU A 274 -15.16 -10.92 5.39
N TYR A 275 -16.26 -10.17 5.47
CA TYR A 275 -16.39 -9.07 6.43
C TYR A 275 -16.24 -9.56 7.87
N LYS A 276 -16.98 -10.62 8.27
CA LYS A 276 -16.92 -11.19 9.62
C LYS A 276 -15.52 -11.72 9.93
N ALA A 277 -14.88 -12.41 8.98
CA ALA A 277 -13.53 -12.93 9.13
C ALA A 277 -12.50 -11.80 9.29
N TYR A 278 -12.56 -10.77 8.44
CA TYR A 278 -11.70 -9.59 8.53
C TYR A 278 -11.83 -8.89 9.89
N VAL A 279 -13.06 -8.56 10.30
CA VAL A 279 -13.31 -7.90 11.59
C VAL A 279 -12.82 -8.74 12.76
N LEU A 280 -13.01 -10.06 12.71
CA LEU A 280 -12.53 -10.98 13.73
C LEU A 280 -11.00 -11.00 13.82
N ILE A 281 -10.32 -11.07 12.68
CA ILE A 281 -8.84 -11.09 12.60
C ILE A 281 -8.27 -9.77 13.10
N GLU A 282 -8.75 -8.62 12.62
CA GLU A 282 -8.26 -7.31 13.05
C GLU A 282 -8.48 -7.12 14.57
N LYS A 283 -9.65 -7.54 15.10
CA LYS A 283 -9.94 -7.47 16.54
C LYS A 283 -9.05 -8.40 17.37
N LYS A 284 -8.95 -9.68 17.03
CA LYS A 284 -8.26 -10.70 17.86
C LYS A 284 -6.75 -10.72 17.67
N ALA A 285 -6.27 -10.66 16.43
CA ALA A 285 -4.86 -10.82 16.13
C ALA A 285 -4.08 -9.49 16.13
N ARG A 286 -4.76 -8.37 15.87
CA ARG A 286 -4.13 -7.04 15.72
C ARG A 286 -4.63 -6.01 16.73
N GLY A 287 -5.44 -6.42 17.70
CA GLY A 287 -5.90 -5.56 18.80
C GLY A 287 -6.86 -4.44 18.39
N GLN A 288 -7.45 -4.51 17.20
CA GLN A 288 -8.30 -3.43 16.64
C GLN A 288 -9.74 -3.54 17.14
N ALA A 289 -9.93 -3.42 18.46
CA ALA A 289 -11.24 -3.56 19.10
C ALA A 289 -12.27 -2.52 18.64
N LEU A 290 -11.82 -1.39 18.08
CA LEU A 290 -12.67 -0.28 17.67
C LEU A 290 -13.33 -0.50 16.31
N LEU A 291 -12.83 -1.44 15.50
CA LEU A 291 -13.24 -1.60 14.11
C LEU A 291 -14.77 -1.78 13.93
N PRO A 292 -15.48 -2.62 14.69
CA PRO A 292 -16.94 -2.72 14.56
C PRO A 292 -17.67 -1.39 14.78
N GLY A 293 -17.24 -0.62 15.79
CA GLY A 293 -17.80 0.70 16.09
C GLY A 293 -17.50 1.69 14.97
N THR A 294 -16.27 1.68 14.45
CA THR A 294 -15.88 2.51 13.31
C THR A 294 -16.72 2.19 12.07
N VAL A 295 -16.92 0.91 11.72
CA VAL A 295 -17.79 0.50 10.61
C VAL A 295 -19.21 1.03 10.78
N SER A 296 -19.77 0.93 11.99
CA SER A 296 -21.11 1.46 12.30
C SER A 296 -21.18 2.98 12.08
N VAL A 297 -20.18 3.73 12.56
CA VAL A 297 -20.12 5.19 12.40
C VAL A 297 -19.94 5.60 10.93
N MET A 298 -19.12 4.88 10.16
CA MET A 298 -18.92 5.16 8.73
C MET A 298 -20.16 4.83 7.89
N ARG A 299 -20.89 3.75 8.21
CA ARG A 299 -22.20 3.46 7.58
C ARG A 299 -23.21 4.55 7.88
N ARG A 300 -23.24 5.04 9.13
CA ARG A 300 -24.10 6.15 9.52
C ARG A 300 -23.76 7.44 8.76
N TYR A 301 -22.48 7.73 8.56
CA TYR A 301 -22.07 8.84 7.69
C TYR A 301 -22.66 8.69 6.29
N LEU A 302 -22.56 7.51 5.65
CA LEU A 302 -23.13 7.27 4.33
C LEU A 302 -24.66 7.43 4.26
N GLN A 303 -25.36 7.22 5.38
CA GLN A 303 -26.81 7.44 5.47
C GLN A 303 -27.18 8.92 5.68
N GLU A 304 -26.30 9.70 6.32
CA GLU A 304 -26.55 11.10 6.70
C GLU A 304 -25.95 12.11 5.68
N VAL A 305 -25.00 11.70 4.83
CA VAL A 305 -24.37 12.55 3.81
C VAL A 305 -25.36 12.93 2.71
N GLY A 306 -25.33 14.20 2.28
CA GLY A 306 -26.31 14.80 1.35
C GLY A 306 -27.58 15.32 2.03
N GLY A 307 -27.80 15.00 3.32
CA GLY A 307 -28.89 15.54 4.13
C GLY A 307 -28.40 16.38 5.29
N LYS A 308 -27.60 15.77 6.19
CA LYS A 308 -27.12 16.42 7.43
C LYS A 308 -25.71 17.00 7.30
N TYR A 309 -24.88 16.41 6.43
CA TYR A 309 -23.54 16.89 6.10
C TYR A 309 -23.38 16.83 4.59
N ASN A 310 -22.64 17.76 4.00
CA ASN A 310 -22.37 17.76 2.57
C ASN A 310 -21.23 16.82 2.17
N ASN A 311 -20.30 16.55 3.11
CA ASN A 311 -19.07 15.81 2.85
C ASN A 311 -18.45 15.27 4.15
N LEU A 312 -17.35 14.53 4.03
CA LEU A 312 -16.68 13.90 5.17
C LEU A 312 -16.12 14.91 6.17
N ILE A 313 -15.51 16.02 5.72
CA ILE A 313 -14.89 16.99 6.64
C ILE A 313 -15.92 17.64 7.57
N GLU A 314 -17.15 17.89 7.09
CA GLU A 314 -18.25 18.40 7.93
C GLU A 314 -18.74 17.38 8.97
N PHE A 315 -18.54 16.08 8.72
CA PHE A 315 -18.91 15.01 9.63
C PHE A 315 -17.87 14.76 10.73
N LEU A 316 -16.57 14.95 10.46
CA LEU A 316 -15.48 14.63 11.38
C LEU A 316 -15.60 15.24 12.80
N PRO A 317 -16.13 16.48 13.01
CA PRO A 317 -16.36 17.00 14.36
C PRO A 317 -17.24 16.09 15.24
N PHE A 318 -18.15 15.33 14.64
CA PHE A 318 -19.09 14.46 15.34
C PHE A 318 -18.56 13.03 15.54
N PHE A 319 -17.56 12.64 14.74
CA PHE A 319 -17.00 11.29 14.73
C PHE A 319 -16.55 10.80 16.13
N PRO A 320 -15.79 11.57 16.94
CA PRO A 320 -15.37 11.12 18.27
C PRO A 320 -16.53 10.74 19.18
N LYS A 321 -17.60 11.57 19.20
CA LYS A 321 -18.79 11.34 20.02
C LYS A 321 -19.55 10.09 19.54
N GLN A 322 -19.74 9.95 18.23
CA GLN A 322 -20.42 8.80 17.66
C GLN A 322 -19.64 7.50 17.90
N LEU A 323 -18.31 7.53 17.80
CA LEU A 323 -17.46 6.37 18.06
C LEU A 323 -17.55 5.91 19.53
N ARG A 324 -17.57 6.83 20.51
CA ARG A 324 -17.80 6.47 21.92
C ARG A 324 -19.14 5.75 22.14
N VAL A 325 -20.20 6.22 21.47
CA VAL A 325 -21.54 5.61 21.58
C VAL A 325 -21.55 4.24 20.92
N ALA A 326 -21.01 4.13 19.71
CA ALA A 326 -20.95 2.85 18.98
C ALA A 326 -20.14 1.79 19.74
N GLN A 327 -19.03 2.17 20.36
CA GLN A 327 -18.22 1.27 21.19
C GLN A 327 -19.05 0.66 22.34
N LYS A 328 -19.86 1.46 23.03
CA LYS A 328 -20.71 0.98 24.13
C LYS A 328 -21.76 -0.02 23.66
N ILE A 329 -22.35 0.20 22.48
CA ILE A 329 -23.39 -0.66 21.92
C ILE A 329 -22.81 -2.01 21.46
N VAL A 330 -21.62 -2.03 20.87
CA VAL A 330 -21.00 -3.27 20.37
C VAL A 330 -20.38 -4.13 21.48
N THR A 331 -20.13 -3.56 22.66
CA THR A 331 -19.66 -4.30 23.85
C THR A 331 -20.78 -4.91 24.71
N LEU A 332 -22.04 -4.55 24.47
CA LEU A 332 -23.23 -5.13 25.11
C LEU A 332 -23.76 -6.31 24.31
#